data_AF-A0A6C0IWB7-F1
#
_entry.id   AF-A0A6C0IWB7-F1
#
_cell.length_a   1.000
_cell.length_b   1.000
_cell.length_c   1.000
_cell.angle_alpha   90.00
_cell.angle_beta   90.00
_cell.angle_gamma   90.00
#
_symmetry.space_group_name_H-M   'P 1'
#
loop_
_entity.id
_entity.type
_entity.pdbx_description
1 polymer ?
#
loop_
_entity_poly.entity_id
_entity_poly.type
_entity_poly.pdbx_seq_one_letter_code
_entity_poly.pdbx_strand_id
1 'polypeptide(L)'
;MSALEIIKAHMTKFKNLNNNNSIKFAYYYASPENKSNTGPLQNFNKMIKLSYPQLLDFDSYILGDVIKNTKKIYIRDIIAVKNTIMTKFRFKLSKQVGNDLGEFKYDKFHKIYLKNVWRVDSVLRAGDKQLNIFDKPLEVCSKNPLTGYYRDGYCKTDSTDFGSHTVCAQVNNRFLNYTKNKGNDLTLPNTKYNFGGLKDGDYWCLCANRYKEAHQDGIKLKTKKRATHKKTLNYLNIADL
;
A
#
# COMPACT_ATOMS: atom_id res chain seq x y z
N MET A 1 -12.58 0.80 23.47
CA MET A 1 -12.75 -0.37 22.61
C MET A 1 -11.49 -1.22 22.60
N SER A 2 -11.64 -2.54 22.72
CA SER A 2 -10.56 -3.51 22.46
C SER A 2 -10.17 -3.54 20.97
N ALA A 3 -9.02 -4.14 20.64
CA ALA A 3 -8.60 -4.28 19.24
C ALA A 3 -9.62 -5.08 18.40
N LEU A 4 -10.20 -6.13 18.98
CA LEU A 4 -11.22 -6.95 18.31
C LEU A 4 -12.54 -6.19 18.10
N GLU A 5 -12.98 -5.40 19.09
CA GLU A 5 -14.17 -4.54 18.93
C GLU A 5 -13.98 -3.54 17.80
N ILE A 6 -12.78 -2.97 17.64
CA ILE A 6 -12.50 -2.06 16.53
C ILE A 6 -12.64 -2.79 15.20
N ILE A 7 -12.06 -3.98 15.05
CA ILE A 7 -12.20 -4.77 13.81
C ILE A 7 -13.68 -5.08 13.54
N LYS A 8 -14.43 -5.57 14.54
CA LYS A 8 -15.86 -5.87 14.39
C LYS A 8 -16.65 -4.63 13.96
N ALA A 9 -16.37 -3.46 14.55
CA ALA A 9 -17.03 -2.21 14.18
C ALA A 9 -16.74 -1.79 12.72
N HIS A 10 -15.51 -2.02 12.23
CA HIS A 10 -15.19 -1.80 10.82
C HIS A 10 -15.99 -2.75 9.93
N MET A 11 -15.97 -4.05 10.22
CA MET A 11 -16.70 -5.04 9.42
C MET A 11 -18.21 -4.73 9.40
N THR A 12 -18.82 -4.40 10.54
CA THR A 12 -20.24 -4.01 10.58
C THR A 12 -20.54 -2.79 9.70
N LYS A 13 -19.66 -1.79 9.67
CA LYS A 13 -19.85 -0.58 8.85
C LYS A 13 -19.58 -0.79 7.37
N PHE A 14 -18.67 -1.68 7.03
CA PHE A 14 -18.35 -2.00 5.63
C PHE A 14 -19.35 -2.99 5.01
N LYS A 15 -20.07 -3.77 5.82
CA LYS A 15 -21.04 -4.74 5.33
C LYS A 15 -22.07 -4.06 4.41
N ASN A 16 -22.16 -4.54 3.16
CA ASN A 16 -23.10 -4.07 2.14
C ASN A 16 -23.08 -2.56 1.84
N LEU A 17 -21.97 -1.84 2.14
CA LEU A 17 -21.94 -0.38 2.05
C LEU A 17 -20.60 0.16 1.53
N ASN A 18 -20.59 0.58 0.26
CA ASN A 18 -19.56 1.47 -0.29
C ASN A 18 -19.93 2.95 -0.06
N ASN A 19 -20.22 3.33 1.18
CA ASN A 19 -20.54 4.73 1.51
C ASN A 19 -19.34 5.46 2.15
N ASN A 20 -19.27 6.77 1.90
CA ASN A 20 -18.15 7.59 2.38
C ASN A 20 -18.11 7.68 3.93
N ASN A 21 -19.23 7.42 4.63
CA ASN A 21 -19.30 7.46 6.09
C ASN A 21 -18.54 6.28 6.73
N SER A 22 -18.64 5.09 6.16
CA SER A 22 -17.89 3.91 6.62
C SER A 22 -16.39 4.08 6.42
N ILE A 23 -15.98 4.68 5.31
CA ILE A 23 -14.56 4.98 5.04
C ILE A 23 -14.05 6.09 5.94
N LYS A 24 -14.85 7.12 6.21
CA LYS A 24 -14.52 8.16 7.21
C LYS A 24 -14.34 7.57 8.60
N PHE A 25 -15.18 6.61 8.99
CA PHE A 25 -15.01 5.88 10.25
C PHE A 25 -13.68 5.10 10.28
N ALA A 26 -13.35 4.40 9.20
CA ALA A 26 -12.09 3.69 9.12
C ALA A 26 -10.88 4.62 9.21
N TYR A 27 -10.92 5.76 8.51
CA TYR A 27 -9.90 6.79 8.62
C TYR A 27 -9.80 7.34 10.04
N TYR A 28 -10.91 7.57 10.73
CA TYR A 28 -10.89 8.02 12.13
C TYR A 28 -10.12 7.04 13.04
N TYR A 29 -10.32 5.73 12.85
CA TYR A 29 -9.65 4.68 13.62
C TYR A 29 -8.26 4.26 13.12
N ALA A 30 -7.79 4.79 11.99
CA ALA A 30 -6.41 4.62 11.55
C ALA A 30 -5.42 5.27 12.53
N SER A 31 -4.23 4.68 12.67
CA SER A 31 -3.16 5.24 13.49
C SER A 31 -2.60 6.52 12.85
N PRO A 32 -1.98 7.43 13.61
CA PRO A 32 -1.40 8.67 13.05
C PRO A 32 -0.38 8.43 11.94
N GLU A 33 0.37 7.32 12.02
CA GLU A 33 1.33 6.93 10.98
C GLU A 33 0.61 6.45 9.72
N ASN A 34 -0.41 5.59 9.86
CA ASN A 34 -1.23 5.18 8.73
C ASN A 34 -1.86 6.40 8.03
N LYS A 35 -2.43 7.35 8.79
CA LYS A 35 -2.99 8.60 8.27
C LYS A 35 -1.97 9.47 7.55
N SER A 36 -0.73 9.51 8.04
CA SER A 36 0.34 10.27 7.39
C SER A 36 0.73 9.68 6.03
N ASN A 37 0.63 8.36 5.88
CA ASN A 37 0.96 7.68 4.62
C ASN A 37 -0.18 7.66 3.60
N THR A 38 -1.43 7.64 4.08
CA THR A 38 -2.60 7.38 3.23
C THR A 38 -3.57 8.57 3.14
N GLY A 39 -3.36 9.58 3.98
CA GLY A 39 -4.15 10.79 4.02
C GLY A 39 -3.82 11.79 2.89
N PRO A 40 -4.53 12.93 2.84
CA PRO A 40 -5.72 13.28 3.63
C PRO A 40 -6.92 12.35 3.34
N LEU A 41 -8.03 12.50 4.08
CA LEU A 41 -9.21 11.62 3.98
C LEU A 41 -9.67 11.36 2.53
N GLN A 42 -9.57 12.35 1.64
CA GLN A 42 -9.93 12.19 0.23
C GLN A 42 -9.03 11.16 -0.51
N ASN A 43 -7.74 11.13 -0.22
CA ASN A 43 -6.80 10.16 -0.79
C ASN A 43 -7.04 8.78 -0.21
N PHE A 44 -7.26 8.70 1.10
CA PHE A 44 -7.63 7.46 1.78
C PHE A 44 -8.91 6.86 1.18
N ASN A 45 -9.90 7.72 0.89
CA ASN A 45 -11.15 7.31 0.27
C ASN A 45 -10.94 6.68 -1.10
N LYS A 46 -10.12 7.31 -1.95
CA LYS A 46 -9.77 6.74 -3.27
C LYS A 46 -9.02 5.42 -3.11
N MET A 47 -8.01 5.38 -2.24
CA MET A 47 -7.19 4.18 -2.00
C MET A 47 -8.04 3.00 -1.54
N ILE A 48 -8.92 3.16 -0.54
CA ILE A 48 -9.73 2.03 -0.06
C ILE A 48 -10.69 1.53 -1.13
N LYS A 49 -11.37 2.42 -1.86
CA LYS A 49 -12.31 2.02 -2.91
C LYS A 49 -11.64 1.25 -4.05
N LEU A 50 -10.41 1.61 -4.38
CA LEU A 50 -9.65 0.95 -5.45
C LEU A 50 -9.00 -0.35 -4.98
N SER A 51 -8.33 -0.34 -3.82
CA SER A 51 -7.47 -1.44 -3.38
C SER A 51 -8.20 -2.49 -2.53
N TYR A 52 -9.33 -2.15 -1.92
CA TYR A 52 -10.05 -3.03 -1.00
C TYR A 52 -11.57 -3.13 -1.29
N PRO A 53 -12.01 -3.29 -2.55
CA PRO A 53 -13.44 -3.37 -2.86
C PRO A 53 -14.13 -4.54 -2.14
N GLN A 54 -13.47 -5.68 -1.97
CA GLN A 54 -14.02 -6.84 -1.26
C GLN A 54 -14.10 -6.63 0.27
N LEU A 55 -13.39 -5.62 0.80
CA LEU A 55 -13.53 -5.24 2.21
C LEU A 55 -14.70 -4.30 2.44
N LEU A 56 -15.10 -3.52 1.41
CA LEU A 56 -16.19 -2.56 1.45
C LEU A 56 -17.56 -3.14 1.07
N ASP A 57 -17.57 -4.36 0.55
CA ASP A 57 -18.76 -4.96 -0.02
C ASP A 57 -18.66 -6.49 0.07
N PHE A 58 -19.34 -7.05 1.09
CA PHE A 58 -19.37 -8.47 1.40
C PHE A 58 -20.67 -8.81 2.15
N ASP A 59 -21.10 -10.07 2.04
CA ASP A 59 -22.36 -10.56 2.61
C ASP A 59 -22.20 -11.01 4.06
N SER A 60 -21.06 -11.62 4.37
CA SER A 60 -20.70 -12.05 5.73
C SER A 60 -19.19 -12.04 5.94
N TYR A 61 -18.75 -12.16 7.20
CA TYR A 61 -17.33 -12.29 7.50
C TYR A 61 -17.10 -13.31 8.61
N ILE A 62 -15.93 -13.95 8.56
CA ILE A 62 -15.47 -14.92 9.55
C ILE A 62 -14.25 -14.34 10.27
N LEU A 63 -14.22 -14.49 11.59
CA LEU A 63 -13.04 -14.18 12.38
C LEU A 63 -12.02 -15.30 12.21
N GLY A 64 -10.96 -15.06 11.43
CA GLY A 64 -9.86 -16.00 11.24
C GLY A 64 -8.86 -16.00 12.40
N ASP A 65 -7.65 -16.49 12.11
CA ASP A 65 -6.59 -16.72 13.08
C ASP A 65 -6.10 -15.45 13.79
N VAL A 66 -5.80 -15.60 15.07
CA VAL A 66 -5.04 -14.59 15.83
C VAL A 66 -3.55 -14.86 15.62
N ILE A 67 -2.89 -13.98 14.87
CA ILE A 67 -1.47 -14.11 14.51
C ILE A 67 -0.56 -13.57 15.62
N LYS A 68 -1.00 -12.49 16.30
CA LYS A 68 -0.25 -11.90 17.41
C LYS A 68 -1.21 -11.21 18.36
N ASN A 69 -1.04 -11.41 19.66
CA ASN A 69 -1.80 -10.73 20.70
C ASN A 69 -0.88 -10.40 21.88
N THR A 70 -0.52 -9.12 22.01
CA THR A 70 0.28 -8.61 23.12
C THR A 70 -0.37 -7.36 23.71
N LYS A 71 0.16 -6.85 24.83
CA LYS A 71 -0.30 -5.60 25.44
C LYS A 71 -0.26 -4.39 24.50
N LYS A 72 0.59 -4.42 23.45
CA LYS A 72 0.81 -3.29 22.51
C LYS A 72 0.43 -3.60 21.06
N ILE A 73 0.37 -4.86 20.64
CA ILE A 73 0.15 -5.25 19.23
C ILE A 73 -0.91 -6.33 19.14
N TYR A 74 -1.86 -6.17 18.20
CA TYR A 74 -2.87 -7.17 17.87
C TYR A 74 -2.90 -7.38 16.36
N ILE A 75 -2.77 -8.62 15.92
CA ILE A 75 -2.82 -9.02 14.51
C ILE A 75 -3.79 -10.17 14.36
N ARG A 76 -4.78 -10.01 13.49
CA ARG A 76 -5.81 -11.02 13.24
C ARG A 76 -6.20 -11.06 11.76
N ASP A 77 -6.45 -12.27 11.29
CA ASP A 77 -7.03 -12.50 9.97
C ASP A 77 -8.56 -12.45 10.03
N ILE A 78 -9.18 -11.90 8.98
CA ILE A 78 -10.62 -11.76 8.79
C ILE A 78 -10.92 -12.23 7.38
N ILE A 79 -11.93 -13.07 7.20
CA ILE A 79 -12.32 -13.58 5.89
C ILE A 79 -13.65 -12.94 5.53
N ALA A 80 -13.66 -12.02 4.56
CA ALA A 80 -14.87 -11.47 3.98
C ALA A 80 -15.40 -12.43 2.92
N VAL A 81 -16.70 -12.70 2.93
CA VAL A 81 -17.36 -13.64 2.04
C VAL A 81 -18.41 -12.87 1.24
N LYS A 82 -18.31 -12.96 -0.09
CA LYS A 82 -19.33 -12.45 -1.02
C LYS A 82 -19.66 -13.54 -2.03
N ASN A 83 -20.92 -13.97 -2.08
CA ASN A 83 -21.34 -15.19 -2.77
C ASN A 83 -20.47 -16.39 -2.32
N THR A 84 -19.75 -17.02 -3.24
CA THR A 84 -18.80 -18.12 -2.98
C THR A 84 -17.34 -17.65 -2.85
N ILE A 85 -17.07 -16.35 -3.00
CA ILE A 85 -15.72 -15.80 -2.98
C ILE A 85 -15.34 -15.44 -1.54
N MET A 86 -14.27 -16.09 -1.05
CA MET A 86 -13.66 -15.78 0.23
C MET A 86 -12.40 -14.93 0.03
N THR A 87 -12.40 -13.72 0.58
CA THR A 87 -11.23 -12.83 0.59
C THR A 87 -10.74 -12.64 2.02
N LYS A 88 -9.52 -13.13 2.29
CA LYS A 88 -8.89 -12.97 3.60
C LYS A 88 -8.18 -11.61 3.69
N PHE A 89 -8.22 -10.98 4.86
CA PHE A 89 -7.60 -9.71 5.20
C PHE A 89 -6.90 -9.84 6.56
N ARG A 90 -5.69 -9.32 6.68
CA ARG A 90 -4.91 -9.26 7.92
C ARG A 90 -4.96 -7.87 8.48
N PHE A 91 -5.63 -7.71 9.61
CA PHE A 91 -5.67 -6.47 10.36
C PHE A 91 -4.50 -6.44 11.33
N LYS A 92 -3.71 -5.36 11.31
CA LYS A 92 -2.71 -5.05 12.32
C LYS A 92 -3.15 -3.79 13.06
N LEU A 93 -3.23 -3.89 14.38
CA LEU A 93 -3.53 -2.79 15.28
C LEU A 93 -2.41 -2.65 16.31
N SER A 94 -2.15 -1.42 16.72
CA SER A 94 -1.28 -1.13 17.86
C SER A 94 -1.96 -0.22 18.87
N LYS A 95 -1.61 -0.43 20.14
CA LYS A 95 -2.02 0.43 21.22
C LYS A 95 -1.21 1.71 21.13
N GLN A 96 -1.89 2.84 20.93
CA GLN A 96 -1.26 4.15 20.84
C GLN A 96 -0.92 4.60 22.26
N VAL A 97 0.29 4.26 22.66
CA VAL A 97 0.90 4.68 23.92
C VAL A 97 1.75 5.92 23.68
N GLY A 98 1.89 6.70 24.74
CA GLY A 98 2.79 7.84 24.79
C GLY A 98 4.27 7.48 24.81
N ASN A 99 5.12 8.50 24.99
CA ASN A 99 6.52 8.28 25.37
C ASN A 99 6.61 7.83 26.84
N ASP A 100 7.81 7.42 27.26
CA ASP A 100 8.06 6.94 28.62
C ASP A 100 7.93 8.03 29.70
N LEU A 101 7.82 9.30 29.27
CA LEU A 101 7.53 10.46 30.11
C LEU A 101 6.02 10.68 30.33
N GLY A 102 5.16 9.82 29.78
CA GLY A 102 3.71 9.86 29.96
C GLY A 102 2.95 10.76 28.97
N GLU A 103 3.62 11.32 27.96
CA GLU A 103 2.96 12.19 26.97
C GLU A 103 2.17 11.38 25.94
N PHE A 104 0.88 11.63 25.81
CA PHE A 104 0.03 10.92 24.86
C PHE A 104 0.40 11.20 23.39
N LYS A 105 0.27 10.17 22.55
CA LYS A 105 0.47 10.33 21.11
C LYS A 105 -0.61 11.25 20.51
N TYR A 106 -0.20 12.30 19.81
CA TYR A 106 -1.13 13.26 19.19
C TYR A 106 -1.52 12.85 17.76
N ASP A 107 -2.83 12.81 17.48
CA ASP A 107 -3.37 12.67 16.13
C ASP A 107 -3.63 14.06 15.54
N LYS A 108 -2.65 14.57 14.78
CA LYS A 108 -2.74 15.88 14.11
C LYS A 108 -3.91 16.01 13.13
N PHE A 109 -4.44 14.90 12.61
CA PHE A 109 -5.51 14.94 11.61
C PHE A 109 -6.88 15.19 12.24
N HIS A 110 -7.09 14.72 13.47
CA HIS A 110 -8.33 14.94 14.23
C HIS A 110 -8.15 15.92 15.40
N LYS A 111 -6.92 16.40 15.63
CA LYS A 111 -6.55 17.28 16.73
C LYS A 111 -6.91 16.71 18.11
N ILE A 112 -6.58 15.44 18.33
CA ILE A 112 -6.86 14.72 19.60
C ILE A 112 -5.62 14.02 20.15
N TYR A 113 -5.55 13.90 21.47
CA TYR A 113 -4.56 13.05 22.15
C TYR A 113 -5.09 11.62 22.32
N LEU A 114 -4.28 10.64 21.94
CA LEU A 114 -4.61 9.22 22.00
C LEU A 114 -4.16 8.63 23.33
N LYS A 115 -5.12 8.47 24.26
CA LYS A 115 -4.86 7.96 25.61
C LYS A 115 -4.96 6.43 25.66
N ASN A 116 -3.89 5.74 25.32
CA ASN A 116 -3.81 4.26 25.42
C ASN A 116 -4.92 3.53 24.63
N VAL A 117 -5.31 4.07 23.48
CA VAL A 117 -6.35 3.50 22.61
C VAL A 117 -5.77 2.65 21.49
N TRP A 118 -6.49 1.62 21.07
CA TRP A 118 -6.12 0.84 19.89
C TRP A 118 -6.45 1.61 18.60
N ARG A 119 -5.56 1.54 17.61
CA ARG A 119 -5.78 2.08 16.26
C ARG A 119 -5.30 1.09 15.21
N VAL A 120 -5.86 1.17 14.00
CA VAL A 120 -5.49 0.32 12.87
C VAL A 120 -4.23 0.86 12.21
N ASP A 121 -3.18 0.05 12.17
CA ASP A 121 -1.91 0.39 11.50
C ASP A 121 -1.94 0.01 10.03
N SER A 122 -2.49 -1.15 9.72
CA SER A 122 -2.65 -1.62 8.35
C SER A 122 -3.72 -2.71 8.24
N VAL A 123 -4.28 -2.84 7.04
CA VAL A 123 -5.08 -3.99 6.61
C VAL A 123 -4.44 -4.49 5.32
N LEU A 124 -4.13 -5.79 5.24
CA LEU A 124 -3.51 -6.40 4.06
C LEU A 124 -4.40 -7.51 3.54
N ARG A 125 -4.69 -7.57 2.25
CA ARG A 125 -5.43 -8.71 1.69
C ARG A 125 -4.51 -9.93 1.61
N ALA A 126 -4.98 -11.12 1.97
CA ALA A 126 -4.26 -12.35 1.69
C ALA A 126 -4.20 -12.54 0.17
N GLY A 127 -2.99 -12.77 -0.33
CA GLY A 127 -2.66 -12.61 -1.76
C GLY A 127 -1.94 -11.29 -2.08
N ASP A 128 -1.90 -10.30 -1.17
CA ASP A 128 -1.04 -9.11 -1.31
C ASP A 128 0.45 -9.42 -1.11
N LYS A 129 0.79 -10.62 -0.61
CA LYS A 129 2.14 -11.17 -0.79
C LYS A 129 2.28 -11.60 -2.24
N GLN A 130 2.41 -10.61 -3.10
CA GLN A 130 2.79 -10.85 -4.47
C GLN A 130 4.23 -11.36 -4.50
N LEU A 131 4.54 -12.12 -5.54
CA LEU A 131 5.84 -12.75 -5.68
C LEU A 131 6.77 -11.85 -6.47
N ASN A 132 8.06 -11.90 -6.15
CA ASN A 132 9.09 -11.35 -7.01
C ASN A 132 9.41 -12.30 -8.16
N ILE A 133 10.31 -11.88 -9.04
CA ILE A 133 10.74 -12.67 -10.21
C ILE A 133 11.40 -14.02 -9.87
N PHE A 134 11.67 -14.31 -8.60
CA PHE A 134 12.22 -15.58 -8.12
C PHE A 134 11.19 -16.44 -7.37
N ASP A 135 9.90 -16.14 -7.51
CA ASP A 135 8.83 -16.83 -6.79
C ASP A 135 8.96 -16.75 -5.26
N LYS A 136 9.61 -15.70 -4.75
CA LYS A 136 9.71 -15.39 -3.32
C LYS A 136 8.84 -14.18 -2.97
N PRO A 137 8.48 -13.97 -1.69
CA PRO A 137 7.73 -12.78 -1.30
C PRO A 137 8.39 -11.48 -1.80
N LEU A 138 7.58 -10.58 -2.36
CA LEU A 138 8.04 -9.29 -2.88
C LEU A 138 8.61 -8.41 -1.76
N GLU A 139 9.84 -7.92 -1.96
CA GLU A 139 10.51 -7.01 -1.04
C GLU A 139 10.12 -5.54 -1.30
N VAL A 140 10.42 -4.67 -0.34
CA VAL A 140 10.20 -3.22 -0.46
C VAL A 140 11.10 -2.64 -1.55
N CYS A 141 10.52 -1.86 -2.47
CA CYS A 141 11.29 -1.10 -3.45
C CYS A 141 11.84 0.20 -2.84
N SER A 142 10.94 1.08 -2.38
CA SER A 142 11.28 2.35 -1.72
C SER A 142 10.16 2.85 -0.82
N LYS A 143 10.52 3.45 0.32
CA LYS A 143 9.59 4.18 1.20
C LYS A 143 9.83 5.69 1.21
N ASN A 144 10.96 6.14 0.67
CA ASN A 144 11.32 7.53 0.54
C ASN A 144 12.22 7.70 -0.70
N PRO A 145 11.70 8.18 -1.84
CA PRO A 145 10.29 8.54 -2.06
C PRO A 145 9.36 7.33 -1.99
N LEU A 146 8.11 7.53 -1.52
CA LEU A 146 7.12 6.46 -1.42
C LEU A 146 6.65 6.04 -2.83
N THR A 147 6.95 4.80 -3.21
CA THR A 147 6.68 4.27 -4.56
C THR A 147 5.54 3.25 -4.61
N GLY A 148 5.35 2.63 -5.77
CA GLY A 148 4.34 1.59 -6.04
C GLY A 148 3.05 2.18 -6.58
N TYR A 149 2.33 1.41 -7.40
CA TYR A 149 1.01 1.78 -7.92
C TYR A 149 0.03 2.12 -6.78
N TYR A 150 0.03 1.31 -5.72
CA TYR A 150 -0.77 1.53 -4.51
C TYR A 150 -0.16 2.51 -3.50
N ARG A 151 1.01 3.08 -3.79
CA ARG A 151 1.76 3.97 -2.87
C ARG A 151 2.03 3.34 -1.50
N ASP A 152 2.48 2.09 -1.48
CA ASP A 152 2.83 1.36 -0.25
C ASP A 152 4.31 0.93 -0.20
N GLY A 153 5.09 1.34 -1.19
CA GLY A 153 6.53 1.10 -1.31
C GLY A 153 6.91 -0.22 -1.97
N TYR A 154 5.95 -1.02 -2.44
CA TYR A 154 6.20 -2.26 -3.18
C TYR A 154 5.76 -2.11 -4.63
N CYS A 155 6.41 -2.83 -5.56
CA CYS A 155 6.00 -2.85 -6.97
C CYS A 155 4.85 -3.81 -7.23
N LYS A 156 3.85 -3.77 -6.33
CA LYS A 156 2.62 -4.54 -6.47
C LYS A 156 1.75 -3.97 -7.59
N THR A 157 0.97 -4.85 -8.21
CA THR A 157 0.14 -4.55 -9.38
C THR A 157 -1.13 -5.40 -9.35
N ASP A 158 -2.14 -5.06 -10.15
CA ASP A 158 -3.30 -5.92 -10.42
C ASP A 158 -3.74 -5.77 -11.89
N SER A 159 -5.00 -6.09 -12.18
CA SER A 159 -5.59 -5.91 -13.50
C SER A 159 -5.94 -4.45 -13.85
N THR A 160 -5.97 -3.55 -12.86
CA THR A 160 -6.30 -2.12 -13.02
C THR A 160 -5.06 -1.25 -13.23
N ASP A 161 -3.88 -1.77 -12.88
CA ASP A 161 -2.59 -1.16 -13.21
C ASP A 161 -2.19 -1.45 -14.67
N PHE A 162 -2.78 -0.71 -15.60
CA PHE A 162 -2.50 -0.82 -17.03
C PHE A 162 -1.05 -0.48 -17.39
N GLY A 163 -0.36 0.33 -16.57
CA GLY A 163 1.05 0.66 -16.74
C GLY A 163 1.99 -0.48 -16.34
N SER A 164 1.52 -1.43 -15.52
CA SER A 164 2.32 -2.52 -14.96
C SER A 164 3.57 -1.99 -14.25
N HIS A 165 3.37 -1.22 -13.18
CA HIS A 165 4.41 -0.62 -12.33
C HIS A 165 5.12 -1.68 -11.47
N THR A 166 5.81 -2.60 -12.13
CA THR A 166 6.28 -3.87 -11.57
C THR A 166 7.80 -3.96 -11.45
N VAL A 167 8.55 -3.05 -12.08
CA VAL A 167 10.02 -3.05 -12.06
C VAL A 167 10.55 -2.10 -11.01
N CYS A 168 11.21 -2.62 -9.97
CA CYS A 168 11.91 -1.77 -9.01
C CYS A 168 13.29 -1.39 -9.55
N ALA A 169 13.46 -0.15 -9.99
CA ALA A 169 14.71 0.35 -10.55
C ALA A 169 15.18 1.63 -9.85
N GLN A 170 16.50 1.78 -9.74
CA GLN A 170 17.13 3.03 -9.37
C GLN A 170 17.18 3.92 -10.61
N VAL A 171 16.42 5.00 -10.63
CA VAL A 171 16.43 5.94 -11.75
C VAL A 171 17.71 6.77 -11.74
N ASN A 172 18.13 7.21 -12.92
CA ASN A 172 19.25 8.13 -13.07
C ASN A 172 18.90 9.27 -14.04
N ASN A 173 19.71 10.33 -14.07
CA ASN A 173 19.46 11.50 -14.92
C ASN A 173 19.32 11.15 -16.40
N ARG A 174 20.08 10.17 -16.91
CA ARG A 174 19.99 9.70 -18.30
C ARG A 174 18.61 9.11 -18.59
N PHE A 175 18.10 8.25 -17.72
CA PHE A 175 16.76 7.69 -17.84
C PHE A 175 15.67 8.75 -17.66
N LEU A 176 15.80 9.64 -16.67
CA LEU A 176 14.81 10.69 -16.40
C LEU A 176 14.62 11.61 -17.62
N ASN A 177 15.71 12.04 -18.25
CA ASN A 177 15.66 12.83 -19.49
C ASN A 177 15.07 12.02 -20.65
N TYR A 178 15.47 10.75 -20.80
CA TYR A 178 14.95 9.88 -21.84
C TYR A 178 13.42 9.68 -21.72
N THR A 179 12.93 9.29 -20.54
CA THR A 179 11.51 9.03 -20.34
C THR A 179 10.67 10.29 -20.49
N LYS A 180 11.22 11.45 -20.10
CA LYS A 180 10.60 12.76 -20.32
C LYS A 180 10.41 13.03 -21.81
N ASN A 181 11.45 12.81 -22.63
CA ASN A 181 11.38 12.99 -24.09
C ASN A 181 10.42 12.00 -24.76
N LYS A 182 10.13 10.87 -24.12
CA LYS A 182 9.12 9.90 -24.56
C LYS A 182 7.72 10.13 -23.95
N GLY A 183 7.46 11.33 -23.44
CA GLY A 183 6.15 11.76 -22.94
C GLY A 183 5.80 11.29 -21.52
N ASN A 184 6.76 10.76 -20.76
CA ASN A 184 6.58 10.34 -19.38
C ASN A 184 7.57 11.07 -18.47
N ASP A 185 7.28 12.34 -18.16
CA ASP A 185 8.10 13.16 -17.27
C ASP A 185 7.94 12.73 -15.81
N LEU A 186 9.00 12.15 -15.26
CA LEU A 186 9.08 11.74 -13.86
C LEU A 186 9.81 12.74 -12.97
N THR A 187 10.24 13.88 -13.49
CA THR A 187 10.98 14.90 -12.72
C THR A 187 10.06 15.96 -12.11
N LEU A 188 8.89 16.18 -12.71
CA LEU A 188 7.92 17.17 -12.24
C LEU A 188 6.98 16.61 -11.17
N PRO A 189 6.71 17.35 -10.08
CA PRO A 189 5.73 16.95 -9.09
C PRO A 189 4.32 16.95 -9.68
N ASN A 190 3.50 15.99 -9.25
CA ASN A 190 2.10 15.89 -9.59
C ASN A 190 1.26 15.67 -8.32
N THR A 191 0.60 16.74 -7.87
CA THR A 191 -0.20 16.75 -6.64
C THR A 191 -1.41 15.81 -6.71
N LYS A 192 -2.00 15.60 -7.89
CA LYS A 192 -3.13 14.68 -8.09
C LYS A 192 -2.78 13.24 -7.74
N TYR A 193 -1.51 12.85 -7.90
CA TYR A 193 -1.00 11.49 -7.67
C TYR A 193 -0.04 11.39 -6.48
N ASN A 194 0.02 12.43 -5.64
CA ASN A 194 0.95 12.53 -4.51
C ASN A 194 2.39 12.16 -4.92
N PHE A 195 2.84 12.71 -6.05
CA PHE A 195 4.13 12.41 -6.66
C PHE A 195 5.00 13.66 -6.58
N GLY A 196 6.17 13.55 -5.94
CA GLY A 196 7.07 14.69 -5.69
C GLY A 196 8.05 15.01 -6.83
N GLY A 197 8.05 14.21 -7.90
CA GLY A 197 9.17 14.17 -8.84
C GLY A 197 10.31 13.29 -8.32
N LEU A 198 11.03 12.64 -9.23
CA LEU A 198 12.17 11.78 -8.94
C LEU A 198 13.48 12.50 -9.26
N LYS A 199 14.52 12.07 -8.55
CA LYS A 199 15.89 12.51 -8.73
C LYS A 199 16.79 11.31 -9.01
N ASP A 200 17.99 11.60 -9.51
CA ASP A 200 19.05 10.62 -9.65
C ASP A 200 19.26 9.84 -8.34
N GLY A 201 19.28 8.51 -8.43
CA GLY A 201 19.47 7.63 -7.29
C GLY A 201 18.18 7.16 -6.59
N ASP A 202 17.02 7.72 -6.92
CA ASP A 202 15.74 7.28 -6.33
C ASP A 202 15.36 5.87 -6.81
N TYR A 203 14.85 5.04 -5.90
CA TYR A 203 14.19 3.79 -6.28
C TYR A 203 12.72 4.02 -6.55
N TRP A 204 12.26 3.54 -7.71
CA TRP A 204 10.87 3.66 -8.14
C TRP A 204 10.36 2.41 -8.85
N CYS A 205 9.07 2.13 -8.69
CA CYS A 205 8.36 1.11 -9.45
C CYS A 205 7.99 1.65 -10.83
N LEU A 206 8.80 1.34 -11.82
CA LEU A 206 8.60 1.74 -13.21
C LEU A 206 7.60 0.80 -13.90
N CYS A 207 6.85 1.36 -14.85
CA CYS A 207 6.10 0.59 -15.83
C CYS A 207 7.05 -0.37 -16.57
N ALA A 208 6.71 -1.66 -16.65
CA ALA A 208 7.54 -2.67 -17.29
C ALA A 208 7.87 -2.31 -18.75
N ASN A 209 6.89 -1.80 -19.50
CA ASN A 209 7.10 -1.35 -20.88
C ASN A 209 8.07 -0.16 -20.98
N ARG A 210 8.00 0.80 -20.05
CA ARG A 210 8.91 1.96 -20.07
C ARG A 210 10.34 1.57 -19.72
N TYR A 211 10.50 0.65 -18.76
CA TYR A 211 11.80 0.06 -18.46
C TYR A 211 12.36 -0.69 -19.68
N LYS A 212 11.54 -1.53 -20.33
CA LYS A 212 11.92 -2.30 -21.52
C LYS A 212 12.38 -1.39 -22.66
N GLU A 213 11.62 -0.35 -22.97
CA GLU A 213 11.95 0.62 -24.01
C GLU A 213 13.32 1.28 -23.73
N ALA A 214 13.54 1.77 -22.50
CA ALA A 214 14.80 2.37 -22.11
C ALA A 214 15.98 1.37 -22.19
N HIS A 215 15.77 0.12 -21.75
CA HIS A 215 16.77 -0.93 -21.83
C HIS A 215 17.16 -1.25 -23.28
N GLN A 216 16.18 -1.36 -24.17
CA GLN A 216 16.37 -1.59 -25.61
C GLN A 216 17.13 -0.42 -26.28
N ASP A 217 16.89 0.81 -25.83
CA ASP A 217 17.61 2.01 -26.28
C ASP A 217 18.97 2.21 -25.55
N GLY A 218 19.48 1.17 -24.88
CA GLY A 218 20.81 1.14 -24.28
C GLY A 218 20.93 1.91 -22.96
N ILE A 219 19.83 2.25 -22.31
CA ILE A 219 19.80 2.88 -20.99
C ILE A 219 19.63 1.80 -19.92
N LYS A 220 20.75 1.43 -19.29
CA LYS A 220 20.76 0.46 -18.20
C LYS A 220 20.48 1.14 -16.86
N LEU A 221 19.58 0.54 -16.08
CA LEU A 221 19.28 0.94 -14.72
C LEU A 221 19.62 -0.19 -13.75
N LYS A 222 20.01 0.15 -12.52
CA LYS A 222 20.18 -0.84 -11.45
C LYS A 222 18.80 -1.26 -10.94
N THR A 223 18.50 -2.56 -10.94
CA THR A 223 17.24 -3.07 -10.39
C THR A 223 17.42 -3.75 -9.04
N LYS A 224 16.36 -3.72 -8.21
CA LYS A 224 16.23 -4.60 -7.04
C LYS A 224 15.38 -5.80 -7.44
N LYS A 225 15.99 -6.86 -7.98
CA LYS A 225 15.30 -8.06 -8.47
C LYS A 225 14.30 -8.66 -7.47
N ARG A 226 14.64 -8.70 -6.17
CA ARG A 226 13.74 -9.21 -5.11
C ARG A 226 12.55 -8.29 -4.79
N ALA A 227 12.59 -7.03 -5.22
CA ALA A 227 11.50 -6.05 -5.14
C ALA A 227 10.78 -5.83 -6.49
N THR A 228 11.20 -6.53 -7.55
CA THR A 228 10.55 -6.54 -8.87
C THR A 228 9.52 -7.66 -8.93
N HIS A 229 8.29 -7.34 -9.31
CA HIS A 229 7.15 -8.24 -9.26
C HIS A 229 7.19 -9.31 -10.37
N LYS A 230 6.69 -10.52 -10.10
CA LYS A 230 6.72 -11.67 -11.02
C LYS A 230 6.14 -11.34 -12.41
N LYS A 231 5.05 -10.56 -12.48
CA LYS A 231 4.41 -10.09 -13.74
C LYS A 231 5.38 -9.34 -14.67
N THR A 232 6.49 -8.81 -14.18
CA THR A 232 7.55 -8.25 -15.03
C THR A 232 8.06 -9.27 -16.07
N LEU A 233 8.05 -10.56 -15.73
CA LEU A 233 8.48 -11.64 -16.63
C LEU A 233 7.59 -11.83 -17.86
N ASN A 234 6.40 -11.21 -17.89
CA ASN A 234 5.58 -11.18 -19.10
C ASN A 234 6.11 -10.18 -20.14
N TYR A 235 7.06 -9.32 -19.77
CA TYR A 235 7.58 -8.24 -20.60
C TYR A 235 9.08 -8.37 -20.89
N LEU A 236 9.84 -8.84 -19.89
CA LEU A 236 11.31 -8.85 -19.83
C LEU A 236 11.82 -10.19 -19.30
N ASN A 237 13.03 -10.59 -19.70
CA ASN A 237 13.69 -11.74 -19.10
C ASN A 237 14.46 -11.34 -17.83
N ILE A 238 14.76 -12.29 -16.95
CA ILE A 238 15.56 -12.05 -15.73
C ILE A 238 16.95 -11.47 -16.07
N ALA A 239 17.49 -11.80 -17.26
CA ALA A 239 18.77 -11.32 -17.76
C ALA A 239 18.76 -9.82 -18.16
N ASP A 240 17.58 -9.26 -18.47
CA ASP A 240 17.40 -7.84 -18.83
C ASP A 240 17.23 -6.93 -17.59
N LEU A 241 17.18 -7.54 -16.40
CA LEU A 241 16.97 -6.90 -15.10
C LEU A 241 18.27 -6.79 -14.31
#